data_AF-A0A2I0N593-F1
#
_entry.id   AF-A0A2I0N593-F1
#
_cell.length_a   1.000
_cell.length_b   1.000
_cell.length_c   1.000
_cell.angle_alpha   90.00
_cell.angle_beta   90.00
_cell.angle_gamma   90.00
#
_symmetry.space_group_name_H-M   'P 1'
#
loop_
_entity.id
_entity.type
_entity.pdbx_description
1 polymer ?
#
loop_
_entity_poly.entity_id
_entity_poly.type
_entity_poly.pdbx_seq_one_letter_code
_entity_poly.pdbx_strand_id
1 'polypeptide(L)'
;LTPEEQAKLIERTMMEIDPETFIGIEIQSYAAETKMGFFQKLVGKTARPRMTVIGPADLLRIVHKDNRVIQTMVLTGKGIGWA
;
A
#
# COMPACT_ATOMS: atom_id res chain seq x y z
N LEU A 1 -10.86 -16.26 7.45
CA LEU A 1 -10.06 -16.44 8.68
C LEU A 1 -10.77 -15.69 9.78
N THR A 2 -11.02 -16.33 10.92
CA THR A 2 -11.44 -15.61 12.12
C THR A 2 -10.29 -14.71 12.59
N PRO A 3 -10.57 -13.70 13.44
CA PRO A 3 -9.50 -12.87 14.02
C PRO A 3 -8.41 -13.72 14.70
N GLU A 4 -8.79 -14.80 15.37
CA GLU A 4 -7.87 -15.73 16.03
C GLU A 4 -6.99 -16.49 15.03
N GLU A 5 -7.58 -16.95 13.92
CA GLU A 5 -6.84 -17.61 12.85
C GLU A 5 -5.86 -16.65 12.15
N GLN A 6 -6.25 -15.38 11.96
CA GLN A 6 -5.36 -14.35 11.41
C GLN A 6 -4.19 -14.06 12.35
N ALA A 7 -4.45 -13.92 13.65
CA ALA A 7 -3.40 -13.70 14.64
C ALA A 7 -2.38 -14.85 14.66
N LYS A 8 -2.87 -16.09 14.62
CA LYS A 8 -2.02 -17.29 14.57
C LYS A 8 -1.20 -17.38 13.29
N LEU A 9 -1.74 -16.92 12.16
CA LEU A 9 -1.00 -16.88 10.90
C LEU A 9 0.13 -15.84 10.96
N ILE A 10 -0.15 -14.67 11.52
CA ILE A 10 0.86 -13.60 11.72
C ILE A 10 1.97 -14.12 12.64
N GLU A 11 1.62 -14.72 13.77
CA GLU A 11 2.58 -15.29 14.73
C GLU A 11 3.51 -16.31 14.06
N ARG A 12 2.94 -17.30 13.36
CA ARG A 12 3.74 -18.31 12.63
C ARG A 12 4.66 -17.68 11.61
N THR A 13 4.18 -16.69 10.86
CA THR A 13 4.99 -16.01 9.85
C THR A 13 6.15 -15.24 10.50
N MET A 14 5.92 -14.59 11.63
CA MET A 14 6.97 -13.87 12.37
C MET A 14 8.06 -14.79 12.92
N MET A 15 7.75 -16.07 13.16
CA MET A 15 8.76 -17.07 13.56
C MET A 15 9.68 -17.50 12.39
N GLU A 16 9.23 -17.32 11.15
CA GLU A 16 10.00 -17.67 9.95
C GLU A 16 10.81 -16.47 9.41
N ILE A 17 10.42 -15.25 9.77
CA ILE A 17 11.09 -14.01 9.36
C ILE A 17 12.32 -13.76 10.23
N ASP A 18 13.42 -13.31 9.61
CA ASP A 18 14.60 -12.80 10.32
C ASP A 18 14.35 -11.34 10.79
N PRO A 19 14.29 -11.09 12.11
CA PRO A 19 13.98 -9.76 12.64
C PRO A 19 15.06 -8.72 12.36
N GLU A 20 16.30 -9.14 12.09
CA GLU A 20 17.41 -8.21 11.84
C GLU A 20 17.39 -7.66 10.40
N THR A 21 16.84 -8.41 9.45
CA THR A 21 16.78 -8.03 8.03
C THR A 21 15.39 -7.57 7.59
N PHE A 22 14.35 -7.86 8.38
CA PHE A 22 13.00 -7.47 8.06
C PHE A 22 12.72 -6.00 8.37
N ILE A 23 12.59 -5.21 7.31
CA ILE A 23 12.34 -3.77 7.39
C ILE A 23 10.88 -3.39 7.65
N GLY A 24 9.94 -4.35 7.61
CA GLY A 24 8.50 -4.09 7.77
C GLY A 24 7.74 -4.00 6.45
N ILE A 25 6.42 -3.83 6.54
CA ILE A 25 5.51 -3.65 5.39
C ILE A 25 4.70 -2.37 5.63
N GLU A 26 4.62 -1.52 4.61
CA GLU A 26 3.81 -0.31 4.62
C GLU A 26 2.61 -0.44 3.67
N ILE A 27 1.46 0.08 4.11
CA ILE A 27 0.21 0.08 3.35
C ILE A 27 -0.27 1.52 3.20
N GLN A 28 -0.31 2.02 1.96
CA GLN A 28 -0.86 3.34 1.65
C GLN A 28 -2.09 3.21 0.76
N SER A 29 -3.20 3.80 1.20
CA SER A 29 -4.47 3.80 0.46
C SER A 29 -4.79 5.19 -0.06
N TYR A 30 -5.11 5.27 -1.35
CA TYR A 30 -5.52 6.48 -2.02
C TYR A 30 -6.97 6.34 -2.51
N ALA A 31 -7.81 7.23 -2.01
CA ALA A 31 -9.11 7.51 -2.58
C ALA A 31 -9.06 8.89 -3.22
N ALA A 32 -9.68 9.06 -4.38
CA ALA A 32 -9.88 10.38 -4.94
C ALA A 32 -10.89 11.13 -4.06
N GLU A 33 -10.43 12.17 -3.36
CA GLU A 33 -11.33 13.05 -2.64
C GLU A 33 -12.14 13.88 -3.65
N THR A 34 -13.45 13.69 -3.67
CA THR A 34 -14.35 14.62 -4.35
C THR A 34 -15.58 14.78 -3.48
N LYS A 35 -15.80 16.00 -3.00
CA LYS A 35 -17.10 16.43 -2.47
C LYS A 35 -18.10 16.34 -3.62
N MET A 36 -18.82 15.22 -3.74
CA MET A 36 -19.86 15.08 -4.75
C MET A 36 -20.99 16.05 -4.44
N GLY A 37 -21.20 17.04 -5.30
CA GLY A 37 -22.39 17.88 -5.25
C GLY A 37 -23.65 17.06 -5.56
N PHE A 38 -24.82 17.48 -5.05
CA PHE A 38 -26.09 16.78 -5.25
C PHE A 38 -26.40 16.50 -6.74
N PHE A 39 -26.05 17.42 -7.64
CA PHE A 39 -26.24 17.26 -9.08
C PHE A 39 -25.34 16.19 -9.73
N GLN A 40 -24.16 15.88 -9.16
CA GLN A 40 -23.28 14.82 -9.68
C GLN A 40 -23.81 13.41 -9.39
N LYS A 41 -24.66 13.22 -8.37
CA LYS A 41 -25.30 11.93 -8.09
C LYS A 41 -26.38 11.59 -9.11
N LEU A 42 -27.10 12.59 -9.62
CA LEU A 42 -28.20 12.40 -10.59
C LEU A 42 -27.70 12.06 -12.00
N VAL A 43 -26.50 12.53 -12.36
CA VAL A 43 -25.89 12.33 -13.70
C VAL A 43 -25.12 10.99 -13.79
N GLY A 44 -25.16 10.15 -12.75
CA GLY A 44 -24.67 8.76 -12.83
C GLY A 44 -23.18 8.66 -13.18
N LYS A 45 -22.31 9.45 -12.55
CA LYS A 45 -20.86 9.31 -12.76
C LYS A 45 -20.26 8.21 -11.88
N THR A 46 -19.41 7.42 -12.53
CA THR A 46 -18.64 6.28 -12.03
C THR A 46 -17.84 6.64 -10.78
N ALA A 47 -17.86 5.74 -9.80
CA ALA A 47 -16.99 5.79 -8.63
C ALA A 47 -15.53 5.95 -9.10
N ARG A 48 -14.83 6.95 -8.55
CA ARG A 48 -13.42 7.15 -8.90
C ARG A 48 -12.58 5.95 -8.40
N PRO A 49 -11.54 5.56 -9.14
CA PRO A 49 -10.72 4.40 -8.79
C PRO A 49 -10.08 4.59 -7.41
N ARG A 50 -10.11 3.53 -6.61
CA ARG A 50 -9.36 3.42 -5.34
C ARG A 50 -8.12 2.59 -5.61
N MET A 51 -7.01 2.98 -5.00
CA MET A 51 -5.75 2.26 -5.14
C MET A 51 -5.11 2.06 -3.77
N THR A 52 -4.66 0.85 -3.49
CA THR A 52 -3.88 0.52 -2.28
C THR A 52 -2.54 -0.02 -2.74
N VAL A 53 -1.47 0.54 -2.19
CA VAL A 53 -0.09 0.11 -2.42
C VAL A 53 0.37 -0.61 -1.16
N ILE A 54 0.98 -1.78 -1.34
CA ILE A 54 1.55 -2.61 -0.28
C ILE A 54 2.98 -2.95 -0.69
N GLY A 55 3.94 -2.75 0.19
CA GLY A 55 5.35 -3.04 -0.08
C GLY A 55 6.21 -2.90 1.17
N PRO A 56 7.54 -3.11 1.06
CA PRO A 56 8.43 -3.02 2.20
C PRO A 56 8.45 -1.59 2.76
N ALA A 57 8.46 -1.46 4.10
CA ALA A 57 8.54 -0.15 4.73
C ALA A 57 9.85 0.57 4.35
N ASP A 58 9.82 1.90 4.37
CA ASP A 58 10.93 2.79 3.99
C ASP A 58 11.41 2.68 2.52
N LEU A 59 10.85 1.76 1.72
CA LEU A 59 11.18 1.59 0.30
C LEU A 59 10.09 2.11 -0.64
N LEU A 60 8.93 2.51 -0.12
CA LEU A 60 7.84 3.09 -0.91
C LEU A 60 7.93 4.61 -0.92
N ARG A 61 8.18 5.19 -2.10
CA ARG A 61 8.13 6.65 -2.28
C ARG A 61 7.11 7.02 -3.35
N ILE A 62 6.17 7.91 -3.01
CA ILE A 62 5.29 8.53 -4.01
C ILE A 62 6.14 9.46 -4.86
N VAL A 63 6.21 9.18 -6.15
CA VAL A 63 6.93 10.03 -7.12
C VAL A 63 5.98 11.02 -7.76
N HIS A 64 4.73 10.62 -8.00
CA HIS A 64 3.72 11.49 -8.61
C HIS A 64 2.31 11.08 -8.19
N LYS A 65 1.45 12.08 -7.95
CA LYS A 65 0.02 11.87 -7.67
C LYS A 65 -0.78 12.99 -8.30
N ASP A 66 -1.61 12.66 -9.28
CA ASP A 66 -2.60 13.56 -9.85
C ASP A 66 -4.01 12.94 -9.87
N ASN A 67 -4.97 13.65 -10.48
CA ASN A 67 -6.38 13.23 -10.54
C ASN A 67 -6.63 11.96 -11.37
N ARG A 68 -5.63 11.43 -12.09
CA ARG A 68 -5.73 10.32 -13.05
C ARG A 68 -4.66 9.25 -12.84
N VAL A 69 -3.49 9.60 -12.32
CA VAL A 69 -2.32 8.73 -12.20
C VAL A 69 -1.70 8.85 -10.81
N ILE A 70 -1.41 7.69 -10.21
CA ILE A 70 -0.57 7.60 -9.02
C ILE A 70 0.66 6.77 -9.41
N GLN A 71 1.85 7.33 -9.20
CA GLN A 71 3.13 6.68 -9.45
C GLN A 71 3.87 6.49 -8.14
N THR A 72 4.20 5.24 -7.83
CA THR A 72 5.03 4.86 -6.69
C THR A 72 6.32 4.27 -7.23
N MET A 73 7.45 4.66 -6.64
CA MET A 73 8.75 4.04 -6.87
C MET A 73 9.08 3.15 -5.70
N VAL A 74 9.48 1.91 -6.00
CA VAL A 74 10.03 0.97 -5.05
C VAL A 74 11.54 1.05 -5.12
N LEU A 75 12.18 1.49 -4.06
CA LEU A 75 13.64 1.54 -3.98
C LEU A 75 14.15 0.14 -3.67
N THR A 76 14.37 -0.70 -4.70
CA THR A 76 14.93 -2.03 -4.48
C THR A 76 16.43 -1.91 -4.23
N GLY A 77 16.84 -2.00 -2.97
CA GLY A 77 18.25 -2.11 -2.60
C GLY A 77 18.83 -3.45 -3.06
N LYS A 78 19.33 -3.53 -4.30
CA LYS A 78 20.35 -4.54 -4.63
C LYS A 78 21.71 -3.86 -4.52
N GLY A 79 22.32 -3.97 -3.34
CA GLY A 79 23.56 -3.28 -3.03
C GLY A 79 24.22 -3.65 -1.69
N ILE A 80 24.05 -4.87 -1.18
CA ILE A 80 25.03 -5.48 -0.26
C ILE A 80 25.83 -6.52 -1.03
N GLY A 81 26.71 -6.01 -1.88
CA GLY A 81 27.88 -6.73 -2.36
C GLY A 81 29.03 -5.75 -2.24
N TRP A 82 29.85 -5.93 -1.21
CA TRP A 82 31.18 -5.32 -1.16
C TRP A 82 32.19 -6.42 -0.84
N ALA A 83 33.32 -6.27 -1.53
CA ALA A 83 34.55 -7.03 -1.41
C ALA A 83 35.11 -7.08 0.02
#